data_AF-A0A7J4HMR0-F1
#
_entry.id   AF-A0A7J4HMR0-F1
#
_cell.length_a   1.000
_cell.length_b   1.000
_cell.length_c   1.000
_cell.angle_alpha   90.00
_cell.angle_beta   90.00
_cell.angle_gamma   90.00
#
_symmetry.space_group_name_H-M   'P 1'
#
loop_
_entity.id
_entity.type
_entity.pdbx_description
1 polymer ?
#
loop_
_entity_poly.entity_id
_entity_poly.type
_entity_poly.pdbx_seq_one_letter_code
_entity_poly.pdbx_strand_id
1 'polypeptide(L)' 'MKYGDLVIANGADASLSYYKSHFEDVPAKEKATIREALEKYCELDTYAEIILVDKLNEIVN' A
#
# COMPACT_ATOMS: atom_id res chain seq x y z
N MET A 1 6.07 -7.40 -10.13
CA MET A 1 6.54 -7.16 -8.74
C MET A 1 5.85 -8.16 -7.84
N LYS A 2 6.59 -8.86 -6.96
CA LYS A 2 5.99 -9.72 -5.93
C LYS A 2 5.92 -8.90 -4.64
N TYR A 3 4.87 -9.10 -3.83
CA TYR A 3 4.69 -8.38 -2.55
C TYR A 3 5.92 -8.45 -1.61
N GLY A 4 6.76 -9.50 -1.74
CA GLY A 4 7.97 -9.68 -0.93
C GLY A 4 9.08 -8.63 -1.12
N ASP A 5 9.02 -7.82 -2.18
CA ASP A 5 9.99 -6.75 -2.43
C ASP A 5 9.55 -5.39 -1.84
N LEU A 6 8.35 -5.32 -1.24
CA LEU A 6 7.80 -4.10 -0.67
C LEU A 6 8.19 -3.97 0.81
N VAL A 7 8.54 -2.74 1.20
CA VAL A 7 8.77 -2.38 2.62
C VAL A 7 7.47 -2.51 3.44
N ILE A 8 6.31 -2.32 2.79
CA ILE A 8 4.98 -2.51 3.35
C ILE A 8 4.25 -3.50 2.44
N ALA A 9 3.97 -4.70 2.96
CA ALA A 9 3.46 -5.81 2.16
C ALA A 9 2.08 -6.31 2.59
N ASN A 10 1.49 -5.74 3.63
CA ASN A 10 0.15 -6.08 4.11
C ASN A 10 -0.53 -4.88 4.82
N GLY A 11 -1.83 -5.01 5.06
CA GLY A 11 -2.63 -3.95 5.66
C GLY A 11 -2.29 -3.62 7.13
N ALA A 12 -1.79 -4.58 7.91
CA ALA A 12 -1.40 -4.33 9.30
C ALA A 12 -0.16 -3.44 9.36
N ASP A 13 0.85 -3.76 8.54
CA ASP A 13 2.06 -2.96 8.41
C ASP A 13 1.74 -1.57 7.86
N ALA A 14 0.87 -1.47 6.85
CA ALA A 14 0.42 -0.19 6.30
C ALA A 14 -0.22 0.69 7.38
N SER A 15 -1.11 0.11 8.20
CA SER A 15 -1.78 0.82 9.29
C SER A 15 -0.78 1.31 10.36
N LEU A 16 0.16 0.45 10.78
CA LEU A 16 1.17 0.80 11.76
C LEU A 16 2.14 1.86 11.24
N SER A 17 2.61 1.72 9.99
CA SER A 17 3.45 2.72 9.32
C SER A 17 2.76 4.07 9.21
N TYR A 18 1.47 4.09 8.83
CA TYR A 18 0.69 5.33 8.81
C TYR A 18 0.64 5.96 10.20
N TYR A 19 0.28 5.17 11.22
CA TYR A 19 0.22 5.65 12.61
C TYR A 19 1.54 6.26 13.06
N LYS A 20 2.64 5.54 12.86
CA LYS A 20 4.01 5.98 13.18
C LYS A 20 4.33 7.32 12.50
N SER A 21 4.06 7.45 11.20
CA SER A 21 4.37 8.68 10.46
C SER A 21 3.57 9.91 10.90
N HIS A 22 2.33 9.72 11.36
CA HIS A 22 1.38 10.80 11.64
C HIS A 22 1.30 11.20 13.11
N PHE A 23 1.48 10.25 14.02
CA PHE A 23 1.22 10.48 15.45
C PHE A 23 2.46 10.36 16.34
N GLU A 24 3.54 9.76 15.85
CA GLU A 24 4.80 9.68 16.60
C GLU A 24 5.80 10.77 16.18
N ASP A 25 6.73 11.06 17.08
CA ASP A 25 7.84 11.98 16.82
C ASP A 25 8.94 11.27 16.02
N VAL A 26 8.73 11.22 14.70
CA VAL A 26 9.60 10.55 13.74
C VAL A 26 10.37 11.60 12.92
N PRO A 27 11.67 11.42 12.66
CA PRO A 27 12.44 12.33 11.83
C PRO A 27 11.81 12.54 10.44
N ALA A 28 11.86 13.76 9.91
CA ALA A 28 11.24 14.11 8.63
C ALA A 28 11.67 13.21 7.47
N LYS A 29 12.95 12.78 7.45
CA LYS A 29 13.48 11.86 6.45
C LYS A 29 12.79 10.49 6.50
N GLU A 30 12.55 9.97 7.71
CA GLU A 30 11.88 8.68 7.88
C GLU A 30 10.38 8.80 7.58
N LYS A 31 9.73 9.92 7.91
CA LYS A 31 8.35 10.20 7.48
C LYS A 31 8.20 10.18 5.95
N ALA A 32 9.16 10.77 5.23
CA ALA A 32 9.17 10.75 3.76
C ALA A 32 9.29 9.32 3.21
N THR A 33 10.19 8.50 3.76
CA THR A 33 10.33 7.09 3.34
C THR A 33 9.08 6.27 3.62
N ILE A 34 8.44 6.45 4.78
CA ILE A 34 7.18 5.78 5.10
C ILE A 34 6.09 6.17 4.11
N ARG A 35 5.99 7.46 3.77
CA ARG A 35 5.01 7.96 2.80
C ARG A 35 5.19 7.32 1.43
N GLU A 36 6.40 7.30 0.90
CA GLU A 36 6.70 6.69 -0.40
C GLU A 36 6.33 5.20 -0.43
N ALA A 37 6.61 4.47 0.66
CA ALA A 37 6.25 3.06 0.79
C ALA A 37 4.72 2.86 0.83
N LEU A 38 3.99 3.71 1.55
CA LEU A 38 2.52 3.66 1.63
C LEU A 38 1.86 4.00 0.29
N GLU A 39 2.37 5.00 -0.43
CA GLU A 39 1.87 5.35 -1.77
C GLU A 39 2.04 4.18 -2.74
N LYS A 40 3.18 3.48 -2.71
CA LYS A 40 3.41 2.31 -3.56
C LYS A 40 2.49 1.14 -3.21
N TYR A 41 2.27 0.89 -1.91
CA TYR A 41 1.33 -0.13 -1.45
C TYR A 41 -0.10 0.17 -1.93
N CYS A 42 -0.56 1.41 -1.76
CA CYS A 42 -1.91 1.85 -2.15
C CYS A 42 -2.16 1.75 -3.66
N GLU A 43 -1.16 2.10 -4.48
CA GLU A 43 -1.22 1.96 -5.94
C GLU A 43 -1.45 0.49 -6.35
N LEU A 44 -0.74 -0.44 -5.71
CA LEU A 44 -0.82 -1.86 -6.03
C LEU A 44 -2.16 -2.48 -5.62
N ASP A 45 -2.68 -2.11 -4.45
CA ASP A 45 -4.01 -2.55 -3.99
C ASP A 45 -5.10 -2.07 -4.97
N THR A 46 -5.04 -0.80 -5.39
CA THR A 46 -5.97 -0.25 -6.39
C THR A 46 -5.86 -0.99 -7.73
N TYR A 47 -4.64 -1.28 -8.17
CA TYR A 47 -4.43 -2.02 -9.42
C TYR A 47 -4.98 -3.45 -9.36
N ALA A 48 -4.84 -4.12 -8.21
CA ALA A 48 -5.42 -5.43 -7.99
C ALA A 48 -6.96 -5.39 -8.06
N GLU A 49 -7.60 -4.36 -7.50
CA GLU A 49 -9.06 -4.17 -7.60
C GLU A 49 -9.54 -4.01 -9.04
N ILE A 50 -8.83 -3.23 -9.87
CA ILE A 50 -9.15 -3.11 -11.31
C ILE A 50 -9.09 -4.47 -12.01
N ILE A 51 -8.04 -5.26 -11.77
CA ILE A 51 -7.92 -6.61 -12.34
C ILE A 51 -9.10 -7.48 -11.92
N LEU A 52 -9.49 -7.43 -10.64
CA LEU A 52 -10.62 -8.20 -10.14
C LEU A 52 -11.92 -7.79 -10.82
N VAL A 53 -12.18 -6.49 -10.96
CA VAL A 53 -13.37 -5.97 -11.66
C VAL A 53 -13.38 -6.42 -13.13
N ASP A 54 -12.26 -6.30 -13.83
CA ASP A 54 -12.13 -6.74 -15.22
C ASP A 54 -12.44 -8.24 -15.36
N LYS A 55 -11.92 -9.07 -14.44
CA LYS A 55 -12.18 -10.51 -14.43
C LYS A 55 -13.62 -10.87 -14.07
N LEU A 56 -14.25 -10.13 -13.18
CA LEU A 56 -15.67 -10.34 -12.87
C LEU A 56 -16.55 -9.95 -14.06
N ASN A 57 -16.19 -8.89 -14.79
CA ASN A 57 -16.91 -8.49 -15.99
C ASN A 57 -16.87 -9.55 -17.11
N GLU A 58 -15.79 -10.34 -17.21
CA GLU A 58 -15.69 -11.49 -18.15
C GLU A 58 -16.67 -12.63 -17.80
N ILE A 59 -17.17 -12.69 -16.56
CA ILE A 59 -18.08 -13.75 -16.09
C ILE A 59 -19.55 -13.30 -16.19
N VAL A 60 -19.80 -12.03 -15.91
CA VAL A 60 -21.15 -11.47 -15.77
C VAL A 60 -21.70 -10.90 -17.09
N ASN A 61 -20.84 -10.50 -18.03
CA ASN A 61 -21.22 -9.99 -19.36
C ASN A 61 -20.83 -10.97 -20.47
#